data_AF-A0A973WEV8-F1
#
_entry.id   AF-A0A973WEV8-F1
#
_cell.length_a   1.000
_cell.length_b   1.000
_cell.length_c   1.000
_cell.angle_alpha   90.00
_cell.angle_beta   90.00
_cell.angle_gamma   90.00
#
_symmetry.space_group_name_H-M   'P 1'
#
loop_
_entity.id
_entity.type
_entity.pdbx_description
1 polymer ?
#
loop_
_entity_poly.entity_id
_entity_poly.type
_entity_poly.pdbx_seq_one_letter_code
_entity_poly.pdbx_strand_id
1 'polypeptide(L)'
;MADTTNAIASKSGSVLNELAPGCFVFTSATGHNSGVVVGTEAVLVVDGQPTAQDAEALRSCIAKVTDLPVKYVVLTHFHAAQSLHAGVFETAAIIASDLSKRLLQVNGVAELALMAAKDSPETSENSDEDESAIASPTPVRPTLSFASSICLDLGECEVKVMHLGRGHTLGDSVVWVNDQRLMFAGDLVCEGTSMYCGDGHLGDWPNALRRVGAFRPEILVPGMGESSFGLKGVAGRLMDCAKYIAILADVSAESASRGNSIKRTLEMATEALEPIYGQRAFFHDYLPRNVARAYDEAHGLELPQVWTIDRERDLIDALNAKTHLSSGKTTNQGDATSKGADGAASEVPESEPVEAASNEGAAAQTDGVDQEASEDLTEVATAADPEETSAEETTLDEDNTADKTQHEPA
;
A
#
# COMPACT_ATOMS: atom_id res chain seq x y z
N MET A 1 19.29 7.46 -19.98
CA MET A 1 19.90 7.96 -18.74
C MET A 1 19.35 9.35 -18.54
N ALA A 2 18.49 9.57 -17.55
CA ALA A 2 18.07 10.93 -17.21
C ALA A 2 19.32 11.71 -16.78
N ASP A 3 19.47 12.90 -17.33
CA ASP A 3 20.55 13.83 -17.00
C ASP A 3 20.35 14.25 -15.53
N THR A 4 21.25 13.86 -14.63
CA THR A 4 21.17 14.12 -13.18
C THR A 4 21.53 15.57 -12.83
N THR A 5 21.30 16.51 -13.74
CA THR A 5 21.85 17.87 -13.67
C THR A 5 21.19 18.76 -12.60
N ASN A 6 20.05 18.36 -12.03
CA ASN A 6 19.27 19.17 -11.08
C ASN A 6 19.11 18.55 -9.67
N ALA A 7 20.00 17.65 -9.25
CA ALA A 7 19.95 17.05 -7.92
C ALA A 7 20.29 18.08 -6.82
N ILE A 8 19.37 18.32 -5.88
CA ILE A 8 19.59 19.15 -4.69
C ILE A 8 19.82 18.24 -3.49
N ALA A 9 21.08 18.07 -3.10
CA ALA A 9 21.46 17.31 -1.91
C ALA A 9 21.17 18.09 -0.62
N SER A 10 20.65 17.39 0.38
CA SER A 10 20.56 17.87 1.76
C SER A 10 21.82 17.50 2.55
N LYS A 11 21.99 18.10 3.74
CA LYS A 11 23.07 17.72 4.66
C LYS A 11 22.86 16.35 5.32
N SER A 12 21.64 15.81 5.27
CA SER A 12 21.28 14.51 5.87
C SER A 12 21.52 13.32 4.94
N GLY A 13 22.00 13.55 3.71
CA GLY A 13 22.14 12.50 2.70
C GLY A 13 20.89 12.26 1.86
N SER A 14 19.81 13.01 2.13
CA SER A 14 18.58 13.03 1.33
C SER A 14 18.79 13.86 0.06
N VAL A 15 18.07 13.53 -1.03
CA VAL A 15 18.24 14.20 -2.33
C VAL A 15 16.88 14.53 -2.95
N LEU A 16 16.71 15.76 -3.44
CA LEU A 16 15.59 16.14 -4.30
C LEU A 16 16.04 16.11 -5.76
N ASN A 17 15.36 15.32 -6.59
CA ASN A 17 15.65 15.19 -8.03
C ASN A 17 14.42 15.60 -8.85
N GLU A 18 14.63 16.39 -9.90
CA GLU A 18 13.60 16.65 -10.90
C GLU A 18 13.46 15.45 -11.84
N LEU A 19 12.23 14.95 -12.01
CA LEU A 19 11.91 13.80 -12.84
C LEU A 19 11.31 14.21 -14.18
N ALA A 20 10.54 15.30 -14.16
CA ALA A 20 9.92 15.95 -15.30
C ALA A 20 9.70 17.44 -14.92
N PRO A 21 9.46 18.34 -15.89
CA PRO A 21 9.24 19.76 -15.60
C PRO A 21 8.23 19.98 -14.46
N GLY A 22 8.72 20.59 -13.37
CA GLY A 22 7.89 20.90 -12.19
C GLY A 22 7.52 19.69 -11.32
N CYS A 23 8.01 18.49 -11.61
CA CYS A 23 7.76 17.28 -10.83
C CYS A 23 9.07 16.70 -10.28
N PHE A 24 9.14 16.56 -8.96
CA PHE A 24 10.34 16.13 -8.25
C PHE A 24 10.04 14.95 -7.33
N VAL A 25 11.09 14.20 -7.01
CA VAL A 25 11.10 13.22 -5.93
C VAL A 25 12.19 13.60 -4.93
N PHE A 26 11.81 13.65 -3.66
CA PHE A 26 12.73 13.70 -2.54
C PHE A 26 12.89 12.31 -1.97
N THR A 27 14.13 11.81 -1.89
CA THR A 27 14.42 10.49 -1.30
C THR A 27 15.25 10.69 -0.04
N SER A 28 14.77 10.20 1.10
CA SER A 28 15.51 10.21 2.38
C SER A 28 16.74 9.30 2.31
N ALA A 29 17.65 9.44 3.29
CA ALA A 29 18.78 8.52 3.42
C ALA A 29 18.34 7.06 3.67
N THR A 30 17.15 6.85 4.21
CA THR A 30 16.54 5.53 4.44
C THR A 30 15.70 5.03 3.25
N GLY A 31 15.60 5.82 2.17
CA GLY A 31 14.94 5.42 0.93
C GLY A 31 13.46 5.77 0.82
N HIS A 32 12.89 6.50 1.79
CA HIS A 32 11.50 6.97 1.72
C HIS A 32 11.35 8.13 0.75
N ASN A 33 10.35 8.05 -0.12
CA ASN A 33 10.09 9.07 -1.13
C ASN A 33 8.96 10.01 -0.70
N SER A 34 9.17 11.30 -0.94
CA SER A 34 8.11 12.30 -1.05
C SER A 34 8.06 12.87 -2.46
N GLY A 35 6.86 13.02 -2.99
CA GLY A 35 6.65 13.71 -4.27
C GLY A 35 6.54 15.22 -4.07
N VAL A 36 6.97 16.00 -5.06
CA VAL A 36 6.74 17.45 -5.11
C VAL A 36 6.27 17.83 -6.51
N VAL A 37 5.16 18.54 -6.61
CA VAL A 37 4.66 19.11 -7.87
C VAL A 37 4.53 20.62 -7.72
N VAL A 38 5.16 21.35 -8.61
CA VAL A 38 5.20 22.82 -8.64
C VAL A 38 4.38 23.30 -9.82
N GLY A 39 3.27 23.99 -9.55
CA GLY A 39 2.54 24.75 -10.56
C GLY A 39 2.96 26.23 -10.58
N THR A 40 2.11 27.11 -11.10
CA THR A 40 2.37 28.56 -11.15
C THR A 40 1.84 29.32 -9.94
N GLU A 41 0.94 28.73 -9.15
CA GLU A 41 0.31 29.35 -7.98
C GLU A 41 0.56 28.61 -6.66
N ALA A 42 0.93 27.33 -6.71
CA ALA A 42 1.05 26.49 -5.53
C ALA A 42 2.02 25.32 -5.73
N VAL A 43 2.45 24.76 -4.60
CA VAL A 43 3.16 23.48 -4.52
C VAL A 43 2.29 22.44 -3.84
N LEU A 44 2.31 21.22 -4.38
CA LEU A 44 1.77 20.01 -3.77
C LEU A 44 2.92 19.11 -3.31
N VAL A 45 2.82 18.58 -2.10
CA VAL A 45 3.73 17.56 -1.56
C VAL A 45 2.96 16.24 -1.41
N VAL A 46 3.60 15.13 -1.77
CA VAL A 46 3.09 13.77 -1.56
C VAL A 46 3.93 13.14 -0.46
N ASP A 47 3.28 12.75 0.64
CA ASP A 47 3.87 12.18 1.87
C ASP A 47 4.83 13.12 2.62
N GLY A 48 4.82 13.00 3.94
CA GLY A 48 5.41 13.94 4.90
C GLY A 48 6.74 13.52 5.54
N GLN A 49 7.36 12.43 5.08
CA GLN A 49 8.63 11.88 5.58
C GLN A 49 8.60 11.25 6.98
N PRO A 50 9.49 10.26 7.25
CA PRO A 50 9.48 9.49 8.50
C PRO A 50 10.02 10.28 9.70
N THR A 51 10.88 11.28 9.47
CA THR A 51 11.55 12.04 10.55
C THR A 51 11.37 13.55 10.40
N ALA A 52 11.35 14.27 11.52
CA ALA A 52 11.30 15.73 11.50
C ALA A 52 12.48 16.36 10.75
N GLN A 53 13.65 15.71 10.81
CA GLN A 53 14.85 16.15 10.09
C GLN A 53 14.67 16.03 8.57
N ASP A 54 14.14 14.91 8.08
CA ASP A 54 13.88 14.72 6.65
C ASP A 54 12.76 15.63 6.15
N ALA A 55 11.70 15.82 6.94
CA ALA A 55 10.61 16.73 6.60
C ALA A 55 11.09 18.19 6.49
N GLU A 56 11.96 18.64 7.40
CA GLU A 56 12.57 19.97 7.34
C GLU A 56 13.55 20.09 6.16
N ALA A 57 14.31 19.03 5.86
CA ALA A 57 15.18 18.98 4.70
C ALA A 57 14.37 19.07 3.38
N LEU A 58 13.24 18.37 3.29
CA LEU A 58 12.30 18.46 2.17
C LEU A 58 11.80 19.90 2.01
N ARG A 59 11.27 20.51 3.07
CA ARG A 59 10.81 21.91 3.06
C ARG A 59 11.91 22.87 2.59
N SER A 60 13.12 22.69 3.10
CA SER A 60 14.30 23.49 2.73
C SER A 60 14.73 23.29 1.27
N CYS A 61 14.57 22.09 0.71
CA CYS A 61 14.86 21.83 -0.70
C CYS A 61 13.79 22.45 -1.62
N ILE A 62 12.50 22.37 -1.25
CA ILE A 62 11.41 23.02 -1.99
C ILE A 62 11.65 24.53 -2.08
N ALA A 63 12.04 25.18 -0.98
CA ALA A 63 12.34 26.61 -0.94
C ALA A 63 13.53 27.05 -1.82
N LYS A 64 14.37 26.12 -2.30
CA LYS A 64 15.43 26.41 -3.27
C LYS A 64 14.94 26.30 -4.72
N VAL A 65 13.82 25.61 -4.94
CA VAL A 65 13.21 25.41 -6.26
C VAL A 65 12.21 26.52 -6.57
N THR A 66 11.44 26.96 -5.57
CA THR A 66 10.36 27.93 -5.78
C THR A 66 10.02 28.72 -4.51
N ASP A 67 9.54 29.95 -4.68
CA ASP A 67 8.99 30.79 -3.61
C ASP A 67 7.47 30.58 -3.41
N LEU A 68 6.85 29.71 -4.21
CA LEU A 68 5.41 29.43 -4.14
C LEU A 68 5.04 28.70 -2.84
N PRO A 69 3.84 28.98 -2.28
CA PRO A 69 3.40 28.31 -1.05
C PRO A 69 3.06 26.84 -1.30
N VAL A 70 3.44 25.97 -0.35
CA VAL A 70 2.90 24.61 -0.26
C VAL A 70 1.46 24.71 0.23
N LYS A 71 0.49 24.54 -0.68
CA LYS A 71 -0.94 24.59 -0.34
C LYS A 71 -1.50 23.21 0.01
N TYR A 72 -0.90 22.14 -0.48
CA TYR A 72 -1.43 20.79 -0.36
C TYR A 72 -0.34 19.80 0.08
N VAL A 73 -0.68 18.96 1.04
CA VAL A 73 0.10 17.76 1.40
C VAL A 73 -0.85 16.57 1.28
N VAL A 74 -0.54 15.62 0.39
CA VAL A 74 -1.34 14.41 0.17
C VAL A 74 -0.65 13.26 0.88
N LEU A 75 -1.37 12.60 1.79
CA LEU A 75 -0.94 11.35 2.41
C LEU A 75 -1.45 10.19 1.57
N THR A 76 -0.54 9.40 1.01
CA THR A 76 -0.89 8.25 0.16
C THR A 76 -1.55 7.16 0.99
N HIS A 77 -1.12 6.96 2.23
CA HIS A 77 -1.66 6.00 3.18
C HIS A 77 -1.40 6.43 4.63
N PHE A 78 -1.79 5.59 5.60
CA PHE A 78 -1.77 5.98 7.01
C PHE A 78 -0.41 5.82 7.70
N HIS A 79 0.50 4.97 7.19
CA HIS A 79 1.70 4.59 7.93
C HIS A 79 2.55 5.82 8.29
N ALA A 80 2.98 5.85 9.55
CA ALA A 80 3.73 6.95 10.14
C ALA A 80 5.06 7.21 9.44
N ALA A 81 5.68 6.16 8.86
CA ALA A 81 6.91 6.30 8.09
C ALA A 81 6.75 7.23 6.87
N GLN A 82 5.53 7.43 6.38
CA GLN A 82 5.22 8.40 5.32
C GLN A 82 4.40 9.58 5.81
N SER A 83 3.54 9.42 6.81
CA SER A 83 2.59 10.45 7.19
C SER A 83 3.05 11.39 8.31
N LEU A 84 3.92 10.92 9.21
CA LEU A 84 4.08 11.49 10.56
C LEU A 84 4.49 12.96 10.59
N HIS A 85 5.35 13.39 9.68
CA HIS A 85 5.91 14.75 9.71
C HIS A 85 5.32 15.69 8.65
N ALA A 86 4.17 15.33 8.08
CA ALA A 86 3.42 16.19 7.16
C ALA A 86 3.04 17.56 7.77
N GLY A 87 2.98 17.66 9.11
CA GLY A 87 2.70 18.89 9.83
C GLY A 87 3.77 19.98 9.70
N VAL A 88 4.95 19.69 9.11
CA VAL A 88 5.99 20.71 8.84
C VAL A 88 5.51 21.82 7.89
N PHE A 89 4.45 21.53 7.11
CA PHE A 89 3.79 22.47 6.19
C PHE A 89 2.54 23.07 6.84
N GLU A 90 2.73 23.93 7.83
CA GLU A 90 1.68 24.42 8.76
C GLU A 90 0.43 25.03 8.09
N THR A 91 0.57 25.63 6.91
CA THR A 91 -0.53 26.31 6.20
C THR A 91 -1.19 25.45 5.13
N ALA A 92 -0.66 24.26 4.87
CA ALA A 92 -1.17 23.38 3.84
C ALA A 92 -2.44 22.63 4.28
N ALA A 93 -3.33 22.37 3.33
CA ALA A 93 -4.37 21.36 3.52
C ALA A 93 -3.72 19.97 3.49
N ILE A 94 -3.85 19.21 4.59
CA ILE A 94 -3.43 17.81 4.66
C ILE A 94 -4.59 16.94 4.19
N ILE A 95 -4.39 16.26 3.07
CA ILE A 95 -5.40 15.51 2.34
C ILE A 95 -5.09 14.02 2.47
N ALA A 96 -6.10 13.21 2.77
CA ALA A 96 -6.01 11.75 2.70
C ALA A 96 -7.33 11.16 2.17
N SER A 97 -7.33 9.91 1.69
CA SER A 97 -8.61 9.23 1.46
C SER A 97 -9.43 9.12 2.76
N ASP A 98 -10.75 9.01 2.67
CA ASP A 98 -11.62 8.80 3.83
C ASP A 98 -11.20 7.55 4.64
N LEU A 99 -10.71 6.53 3.94
CA LEU A 99 -10.22 5.28 4.51
C LEU A 99 -8.88 5.48 5.24
N SER A 100 -7.90 6.15 4.63
CA SER A 100 -6.62 6.46 5.28
C SER A 100 -6.79 7.38 6.48
N LYS A 101 -7.70 8.36 6.39
CA LYS A 101 -8.06 9.23 7.53
C LYS A 101 -8.63 8.41 8.69
N ARG A 102 -9.46 7.40 8.42
CA ARG A 102 -9.97 6.49 9.45
C ARG A 102 -8.86 5.61 10.03
N LEU A 103 -7.97 5.06 9.19
CA LEU A 103 -6.85 4.25 9.67
C LEU A 103 -5.87 5.05 10.53
N LEU A 104 -5.58 6.31 10.20
CA LEU A 104 -4.78 7.21 11.07
C LEU A 104 -5.41 7.35 12.47
N GLN A 105 -6.74 7.38 12.57
CA GLN A 105 -7.46 7.49 13.84
C GLN A 105 -7.46 6.18 14.64
N VAL A 106 -7.58 5.04 13.96
CA VAL A 106 -7.73 3.72 14.61
C VAL A 106 -6.38 3.08 14.90
N ASN A 107 -5.44 3.15 13.96
CA ASN A 107 -4.16 2.44 13.99
C ASN A 107 -3.01 3.34 14.43
N GLY A 108 -3.07 4.65 14.15
CA GLY A 108 -1.92 5.55 14.28
C GLY A 108 -1.29 5.58 15.68
N VAL A 109 -2.10 5.50 16.74
CA VAL A 109 -1.55 5.46 18.12
C VAL A 109 -0.77 4.18 18.38
N ALA A 110 -1.28 3.04 17.93
CA ALA A 110 -0.62 1.74 18.12
C ALA A 110 0.66 1.65 17.27
N GLU A 111 0.63 2.20 16.04
CA GLU A 111 1.80 2.27 15.17
C GLU A 111 2.93 3.10 15.80
N LEU A 112 2.61 4.29 16.33
CA LEU A 112 3.61 5.13 17.00
C LEU A 112 4.16 4.50 18.27
N ALA A 113 3.32 3.76 19.03
CA ALA A 113 3.79 3.00 20.17
C ALA A 113 4.77 1.89 19.77
N LEU A 114 4.50 1.17 18.67
CA LEU A 114 5.41 0.16 18.12
C LEU A 114 6.74 0.76 17.65
N MET A 115 6.70 1.94 16.99
CA MET A 115 7.92 2.64 16.59
C MET A 115 8.75 3.03 17.81
N ALA A 116 8.12 3.66 18.82
CA ALA A 116 8.82 4.07 20.04
C ALA A 116 9.41 2.88 20.82
N ALA A 117 8.74 1.73 20.83
CA ALA A 117 9.25 0.52 21.47
C ALA A 117 10.50 -0.04 20.78
N LYS A 118 10.61 0.07 19.45
CA LYS A 118 11.79 -0.37 18.68
C LYS A 118 13.01 0.55 18.89
N ASP A 119 12.76 1.84 19.06
CA ASP A 119 13.81 2.84 19.29
C ASP A 119 14.31 2.86 20.75
N SER A 120 13.57 2.25 21.67
CA SER A 120 13.95 2.14 23.07
C SER A 120 14.93 0.97 23.25
N PRO A 121 16.18 1.18 23.70
CA PRO A 121 17.09 0.08 23.95
C PRO A 121 16.52 -0.85 25.04
N GLU A 122 16.53 -2.17 24.79
CA GLU A 122 16.13 -3.23 25.74
C GLU A 122 17.07 -3.32 26.96
N THR A 123 17.24 -2.24 27.72
CA THR A 123 17.86 -2.27 29.05
C THR A 123 17.33 -1.11 29.88
N SER A 124 16.17 -1.30 30.52
CA SER A 124 15.89 -0.65 31.79
C SER A 124 14.84 -1.47 32.56
N GLU A 125 15.25 -2.60 33.13
CA GLU A 125 14.56 -3.16 34.31
C GLU A 125 14.72 -2.28 35.56
N ASN A 126 15.23 -1.05 35.42
CA ASN A 126 15.31 -0.04 36.47
C ASN A 126 15.29 1.35 35.82
N SER A 127 14.11 1.96 35.73
CA SER A 127 14.01 3.42 35.74
C SER A 127 12.61 3.81 36.23
N ASP A 128 12.46 3.90 37.55
CA ASP A 128 11.50 4.79 38.19
C ASP A 128 11.97 6.25 37.97
N GLU A 129 12.11 6.69 36.71
CA GLU A 129 12.56 8.04 36.38
C GLU A 129 11.53 8.75 35.49
N ASP A 130 10.84 9.71 36.10
CA ASP A 130 10.10 10.84 35.52
C ASP A 130 9.43 10.62 34.13
N GLU A 131 8.12 10.34 34.16
CA GLU A 131 7.13 10.58 33.09
C GLU A 131 6.99 12.09 32.74
N SER A 132 8.09 12.85 32.74
CA SER A 132 8.08 14.27 32.40
C SER A 132 8.07 14.45 30.87
N ALA A 133 6.85 14.41 30.32
CA ALA A 133 6.41 15.20 29.16
C ALA A 133 7.35 15.33 27.95
N ILE A 134 7.98 14.23 27.51
CA ILE A 134 8.28 14.11 26.07
C ILE A 134 6.91 13.87 25.43
N ALA A 135 6.36 14.89 24.77
CA ALA A 135 5.11 14.73 24.03
C ALA A 135 5.28 13.56 23.08
N SER A 136 4.63 12.43 23.38
CA SER A 136 4.64 11.28 22.48
C SER A 136 4.15 11.76 21.12
N PRO A 137 4.80 11.35 20.01
CA PRO A 137 4.36 11.76 18.69
C PRO A 137 2.87 11.44 18.54
N THR A 138 2.11 12.40 17.99
CA THR A 138 0.67 12.21 17.76
C THR A 138 0.44 11.91 16.29
N PRO A 139 -0.50 11.01 15.95
CA PRO A 139 -0.81 10.74 14.56
C PRO A 139 -1.27 12.01 13.85
N VAL A 140 -0.81 12.20 12.61
CA VAL A 140 -1.24 13.33 11.78
C VAL A 140 -2.74 13.26 11.55
N ARG A 141 -3.38 14.43 11.58
CA ARG A 141 -4.83 14.59 11.34
C ARG A 141 -5.07 15.27 10.00
N PRO A 142 -5.53 14.54 8.97
CA PRO A 142 -5.93 15.14 7.71
C PRO A 142 -7.04 16.18 7.91
N THR A 143 -6.85 17.37 7.34
CA THR A 143 -7.81 18.47 7.39
C THR A 143 -8.88 18.35 6.31
N LEU A 144 -8.58 17.65 5.21
CA LEU A 144 -9.50 17.33 4.13
C LEU A 144 -9.44 15.83 3.81
N SER A 145 -10.54 15.26 3.35
CA SER A 145 -10.54 13.90 2.82
C SER A 145 -11.44 13.74 1.60
N PHE A 146 -11.21 12.67 0.85
CA PHE A 146 -11.96 12.33 -0.36
C PHE A 146 -12.34 10.85 -0.37
N ALA A 147 -13.48 10.53 -0.98
CA ALA A 147 -13.99 9.16 -1.06
C ALA A 147 -13.33 8.34 -2.18
N SER A 148 -13.24 8.90 -3.39
CA SER A 148 -12.71 8.22 -4.58
C SER A 148 -11.59 8.99 -5.26
N SER A 149 -11.79 10.27 -5.53
CA SER A 149 -10.77 11.15 -6.10
C SER A 149 -11.02 12.62 -5.79
N ILE A 150 -9.97 13.43 -5.93
CA ILE A 150 -10.02 14.89 -5.90
C ILE A 150 -9.06 15.45 -6.97
N CYS A 151 -9.44 16.52 -7.66
CA CYS A 151 -8.53 17.31 -8.50
C CYS A 151 -8.07 18.55 -7.74
N LEU A 152 -6.79 18.86 -7.87
CA LEU A 152 -6.12 19.99 -7.24
C LEU A 152 -5.48 20.82 -8.34
N ASP A 153 -5.81 22.10 -8.38
CA ASP A 153 -5.23 23.06 -9.31
C ASP A 153 -4.05 23.76 -8.64
N LEU A 154 -2.86 23.63 -9.23
CA LEU A 154 -1.63 24.26 -8.76
C LEU A 154 -1.26 25.52 -9.57
N GLY A 155 -2.13 25.94 -10.49
CA GLY A 155 -1.87 26.98 -11.49
C GLY A 155 -1.19 26.38 -12.71
N GLU A 156 -1.91 26.34 -13.84
CA GLU A 156 -1.50 25.71 -15.11
C GLU A 156 -1.07 24.23 -14.99
N CYS A 157 -1.29 23.60 -13.84
CA CYS A 157 -0.93 22.21 -13.55
C CYS A 157 -2.05 21.58 -12.70
N GLU A 158 -2.88 20.75 -13.32
CA GLU A 158 -3.91 19.98 -12.62
C GLU A 158 -3.35 18.63 -12.16
N VAL A 159 -3.53 18.35 -10.87
CA VAL A 159 -3.09 17.10 -10.24
C VAL A 159 -4.30 16.33 -9.72
N LYS A 160 -4.40 15.04 -10.08
CA LYS A 160 -5.50 14.18 -9.64
C LYS A 160 -5.03 13.20 -8.57
N VAL A 161 -5.67 13.22 -7.40
CA VAL A 161 -5.47 12.26 -6.32
C VAL A 161 -6.58 11.23 -6.36
N MET A 162 -6.26 9.93 -6.31
CA MET A 162 -7.22 8.85 -6.55
C MET A 162 -6.98 7.66 -5.64
N HIS A 163 -8.06 7.05 -5.16
CA HIS A 163 -8.05 5.70 -4.60
C HIS A 163 -8.32 4.69 -5.73
N LEU A 164 -7.31 3.91 -6.11
CA LEU A 164 -7.42 2.90 -7.19
C LEU A 164 -7.73 1.49 -6.65
N GLY A 165 -8.25 1.41 -5.43
CA GLY A 165 -8.53 0.17 -4.71
C GLY A 165 -7.50 -0.09 -3.62
N ARG A 166 -7.87 -0.96 -2.69
CA ARG A 166 -7.04 -1.40 -1.56
C ARG A 166 -5.87 -2.27 -2.04
N GLY A 167 -4.70 -2.05 -1.46
CA GLY A 167 -3.50 -2.81 -1.75
C GLY A 167 -2.61 -2.89 -0.52
N HIS A 168 -1.61 -2.02 -0.41
CA HIS A 168 -0.72 -1.87 0.74
C HIS A 168 -1.47 -1.57 2.05
N THR A 169 -2.55 -0.80 1.94
CA THR A 169 -3.52 -0.53 3.01
C THR A 169 -4.94 -0.50 2.43
N LEU A 170 -5.94 -0.38 3.31
CA LEU A 170 -7.33 -0.18 2.86
C LEU A 170 -7.52 1.16 2.11
N GLY A 171 -6.69 2.17 2.41
CA GLY A 171 -6.92 3.56 1.98
C GLY A 171 -5.95 4.12 0.94
N ASP A 172 -5.17 3.26 0.29
CA ASP A 172 -4.09 3.69 -0.61
C ASP A 172 -4.54 4.70 -1.65
N SER A 173 -3.74 5.73 -1.85
CA SER A 173 -4.00 6.79 -2.80
C SER A 173 -2.79 7.01 -3.70
N VAL A 174 -3.05 7.29 -4.96
CA VAL A 174 -2.03 7.68 -5.94
C VAL A 174 -2.24 9.13 -6.36
N VAL A 175 -1.17 9.77 -6.80
CA VAL A 175 -1.19 11.14 -7.32
C VAL A 175 -0.73 11.12 -8.78
N TRP A 176 -1.59 11.59 -9.68
CA TRP A 176 -1.39 11.59 -11.13
C TRP A 176 -1.21 13.02 -11.66
N VAL A 177 -0.09 13.25 -12.35
CA VAL A 177 0.20 14.48 -13.08
C VAL A 177 0.11 14.18 -14.57
N ASN A 178 -1.02 14.54 -15.18
CA ASN A 178 -1.37 14.10 -16.53
C ASN A 178 -0.37 14.57 -17.59
N ASP A 179 0.00 15.85 -17.57
CA ASP A 179 0.84 16.45 -18.60
C ASP A 179 2.25 15.86 -18.64
N GLN A 180 2.74 15.38 -17.49
CA GLN A 180 4.04 14.71 -17.37
C GLN A 180 3.93 13.18 -17.46
N ARG A 181 2.71 12.63 -17.55
CA ARG A 181 2.42 11.19 -17.44
C ARG A 181 3.15 10.53 -16.26
N LEU A 182 3.17 11.25 -15.14
CA LEU A 182 3.91 10.87 -13.93
C LEU A 182 2.94 10.48 -12.81
N MET A 183 3.22 9.36 -12.15
CA MET A 183 2.43 8.89 -11.00
C MET A 183 3.30 8.72 -9.76
N PHE A 184 2.86 9.28 -8.64
CA PHE A 184 3.32 8.89 -7.30
C PHE A 184 2.39 7.81 -6.77
N ALA A 185 2.92 6.63 -6.51
CA ALA A 185 2.13 5.46 -6.15
C ALA A 185 2.04 5.20 -4.64
N GLY A 186 2.81 5.93 -3.83
CA GLY A 186 3.03 5.56 -2.43
C GLY A 186 3.54 4.13 -2.31
N ASP A 187 3.32 3.51 -1.17
CA ASP A 187 3.83 2.14 -0.89
C ASP A 187 3.01 1.04 -1.59
N LEU A 188 2.02 1.37 -2.46
CA LEU A 188 1.48 0.39 -3.40
C LEU A 188 2.58 -0.21 -4.28
N VAL A 189 3.64 0.56 -4.54
CA VAL A 189 4.81 0.16 -5.33
C VAL A 189 6.07 0.55 -4.57
N CYS A 190 7.02 -0.37 -4.45
CA CYS A 190 8.31 -0.14 -3.81
C CYS A 190 9.46 -0.67 -4.67
N GLU A 191 10.66 -0.09 -4.58
CA GLU A 191 11.90 -0.64 -5.15
C GLU A 191 12.94 -0.96 -4.10
N GLY A 192 13.68 -2.06 -4.28
CA GLY A 192 14.91 -2.33 -3.53
C GLY A 192 14.69 -2.65 -2.04
N THR A 193 13.48 -2.44 -1.55
CA THR A 193 12.92 -2.84 -0.26
C THR A 193 11.90 -3.95 -0.46
N SER A 194 11.63 -4.74 0.57
CA SER A 194 10.50 -5.68 0.61
C SER A 194 9.17 -4.94 0.70
N MET A 195 8.11 -5.55 0.14
CA MET A 195 6.77 -5.01 0.26
C MET A 195 6.35 -5.24 1.70
N TYR A 196 5.77 -4.22 2.34
CA TYR A 196 5.15 -4.41 3.63
C TYR A 196 3.70 -4.80 3.41
N CYS A 197 3.34 -6.02 3.79
CA CYS A 197 2.00 -6.58 3.63
C CYS A 197 1.25 -6.70 4.94
N GLY A 198 1.82 -6.27 6.08
CA GLY A 198 1.22 -6.42 7.41
C GLY A 198 -0.17 -5.78 7.54
N ASP A 199 -0.46 -4.74 6.75
CA ASP A 199 -1.76 -4.08 6.64
C ASP A 199 -2.40 -4.24 5.25
N GLY A 200 -1.79 -5.05 4.37
CA GLY A 200 -2.13 -5.12 2.95
C GLY A 200 -3.16 -6.18 2.60
N HIS A 201 -3.99 -5.91 1.58
CA HIS A 201 -5.04 -6.79 1.06
C HIS A 201 -4.50 -7.61 -0.12
N LEU A 202 -3.93 -8.77 0.17
CA LEU A 202 -3.12 -9.51 -0.80
C LEU A 202 -3.93 -9.97 -2.03
N GLY A 203 -5.18 -10.38 -1.84
CA GLY A 203 -6.07 -10.77 -2.93
C GLY A 203 -6.48 -9.62 -3.85
N ASP A 204 -6.47 -8.38 -3.36
CA ASP A 204 -6.94 -7.21 -4.12
C ASP A 204 -5.81 -6.33 -4.65
N TRP A 205 -4.64 -6.35 -4.00
CA TRP A 205 -3.52 -5.49 -4.34
C TRP A 205 -3.08 -5.64 -5.82
N PRO A 206 -3.03 -6.84 -6.42
CA PRO A 206 -2.76 -6.97 -7.86
C PRO A 206 -3.75 -6.20 -8.74
N ASN A 207 -5.02 -6.07 -8.33
CA ASN A 207 -6.01 -5.27 -9.06
C ASN A 207 -5.71 -3.78 -8.98
N ALA A 208 -5.28 -3.28 -7.82
CA ALA A 208 -4.84 -1.91 -7.67
C ALA A 208 -3.62 -1.62 -8.57
N LEU A 209 -2.64 -2.53 -8.63
CA LEU A 209 -1.48 -2.42 -9.52
C LEU A 209 -1.86 -2.43 -11.01
N ARG A 210 -2.82 -3.27 -11.42
CA ARG A 210 -3.35 -3.24 -12.80
C ARG A 210 -4.00 -1.90 -13.13
N ARG A 211 -4.78 -1.33 -12.21
CA ARG A 211 -5.39 0.00 -12.40
C ARG A 211 -4.35 1.10 -12.48
N VAL A 212 -3.27 1.03 -11.71
CA VAL A 212 -2.10 1.92 -11.87
C VAL A 212 -1.51 1.79 -13.28
N GLY A 213 -1.28 0.56 -13.75
CA GLY A 213 -0.74 0.29 -15.08
C GLY A 213 -1.62 0.81 -16.23
N ALA A 214 -2.95 0.83 -16.05
CA ALA A 214 -3.90 1.32 -17.05
C ALA A 214 -3.74 2.82 -17.39
N PHE A 215 -3.16 3.63 -16.49
CA PHE A 215 -2.81 5.03 -16.79
C PHE A 215 -1.61 5.16 -17.73
N ARG A 216 -0.86 4.08 -17.94
CA ARG A 216 0.37 4.05 -18.73
C ARG A 216 1.35 5.17 -18.30
N PRO A 217 1.75 5.25 -17.01
CA PRO A 217 2.74 6.23 -16.59
C PRO A 217 4.04 6.05 -17.37
N GLU A 218 4.65 7.15 -17.82
CA GLU A 218 6.04 7.13 -18.29
C GLU A 218 7.02 7.22 -17.13
N ILE A 219 6.59 7.80 -16.01
CA ILE A 219 7.38 7.90 -14.78
C ILE A 219 6.52 7.42 -13.62
N LEU A 220 7.05 6.49 -12.83
CA LEU A 220 6.39 5.97 -11.64
C LEU A 220 7.33 6.13 -10.44
N VAL A 221 6.88 6.90 -9.46
CA VAL A 221 7.58 7.12 -8.19
C VAL A 221 7.00 6.18 -7.15
N PRO A 222 7.77 5.20 -6.67
CA PRO A 222 7.34 4.34 -5.56
C PRO A 222 7.37 5.10 -4.23
N GLY A 223 6.72 4.57 -3.21
CA GLY A 223 6.80 5.14 -1.85
C GLY A 223 8.18 4.95 -1.22
N MET A 224 8.91 3.91 -1.63
CA MET A 224 10.33 3.74 -1.30
C MET A 224 11.18 3.29 -2.50
N GLY A 225 12.40 3.79 -2.57
CA GLY A 225 13.43 3.39 -3.55
C GLY A 225 13.36 4.12 -4.90
N GLU A 226 14.02 3.58 -5.93
CA GLU A 226 14.21 4.28 -7.20
C GLU A 226 12.94 4.35 -8.07
N SER A 227 12.77 5.51 -8.72
CA SER A 227 11.70 5.75 -9.71
C SER A 227 11.92 4.92 -10.97
N SER A 228 10.82 4.49 -11.58
CA SER A 228 10.82 3.76 -12.85
C SER A 228 10.53 4.69 -14.02
N PHE A 229 11.19 4.46 -15.16
CA PHE A 229 11.06 5.29 -16.35
C PHE A 229 10.71 4.46 -17.59
N GLY A 230 9.90 5.05 -18.47
CA GLY A 230 9.39 4.43 -19.68
C GLY A 230 8.34 3.35 -19.38
N LEU A 231 7.39 3.16 -20.30
CA LEU A 231 6.34 2.15 -20.18
C LEU A 231 6.85 0.76 -19.79
N LYS A 232 7.98 0.32 -20.35
CA LYS A 232 8.56 -1.00 -20.05
C LYS A 232 9.12 -1.08 -18.62
N GLY A 233 9.81 -0.03 -18.15
CA GLY A 233 10.37 0.00 -16.80
C GLY A 233 9.26 0.01 -15.76
N VAL A 234 8.24 0.84 -15.99
CA VAL A 234 7.03 0.92 -15.17
C VAL A 234 6.29 -0.42 -15.13
N ALA A 235 6.02 -1.05 -16.28
CA ALA A 235 5.35 -2.34 -16.32
C ALA A 235 6.15 -3.43 -15.59
N GLY A 236 7.47 -3.48 -15.80
CA GLY A 236 8.35 -4.41 -15.10
C GLY A 236 8.29 -4.25 -13.58
N ARG A 237 8.25 -3.01 -13.09
CA ARG A 237 8.11 -2.73 -11.66
C ARG A 237 6.76 -3.19 -11.11
N LEU A 238 5.66 -2.86 -11.77
CA LEU A 238 4.32 -3.28 -11.33
C LEU A 238 4.19 -4.80 -11.28
N MET A 239 4.74 -5.49 -12.29
CA MET A 239 4.77 -6.95 -12.35
C MET A 239 5.60 -7.56 -11.22
N ASP A 240 6.75 -6.98 -10.89
CA ASP A 240 7.60 -7.46 -9.81
C ASP A 240 6.91 -7.35 -8.43
N CYS A 241 6.27 -6.20 -8.14
CA CYS A 241 5.47 -6.04 -6.93
C CYS A 241 4.31 -7.05 -6.88
N ALA A 242 3.56 -7.18 -7.97
CA ALA A 242 2.44 -8.14 -8.06
C ALA A 242 2.91 -9.58 -7.83
N LYS A 243 4.09 -9.94 -8.35
CA LYS A 243 4.68 -11.27 -8.17
C LYS A 243 5.04 -11.57 -6.72
N TYR A 244 5.64 -10.62 -5.99
CA TYR A 244 5.93 -10.79 -4.56
C TYR A 244 4.63 -11.09 -3.79
N ILE A 245 3.60 -10.28 -4.02
CA ILE A 245 2.30 -10.38 -3.34
C ILE A 245 1.63 -11.71 -3.64
N ALA A 246 1.62 -12.12 -4.92
CA ALA A 246 1.03 -13.39 -5.35
C ALA A 246 1.73 -14.59 -4.71
N ILE A 247 3.07 -14.63 -4.71
CA ILE A 247 3.82 -15.74 -4.07
C ILE A 247 3.48 -15.84 -2.59
N LEU A 248 3.46 -14.71 -1.86
CA LEU A 248 3.12 -14.71 -0.44
C LEU A 248 1.69 -15.19 -0.18
N ALA A 249 0.73 -14.73 -0.99
CA ALA A 249 -0.67 -15.12 -0.90
C ALA A 249 -0.85 -16.63 -1.16
N ASP A 250 -0.27 -17.13 -2.25
CA ASP A 250 -0.38 -18.52 -2.67
C ASP A 250 0.23 -19.47 -1.64
N VAL A 251 1.44 -19.17 -1.15
CA VAL A 251 2.11 -19.97 -0.12
C VAL A 251 1.29 -20.00 1.18
N SER A 252 0.71 -18.87 1.57
CA SER A 252 -0.09 -18.77 2.80
C SER A 252 -1.42 -19.51 2.67
N ALA A 253 -2.07 -19.42 1.50
CA ALA A 253 -3.28 -20.18 1.18
C ALA A 253 -3.02 -21.69 1.15
N GLU A 254 -1.93 -22.14 0.52
CA GLU A 254 -1.51 -23.54 0.51
C GLU A 254 -1.25 -24.03 1.93
N SER A 255 -0.52 -23.24 2.73
CA SER A 255 -0.22 -23.58 4.12
C SER A 255 -1.49 -23.70 4.97
N ALA A 256 -2.40 -22.72 4.88
CA ALA A 256 -3.69 -22.73 5.56
C ALA A 256 -4.55 -23.94 5.18
N SER A 257 -4.61 -24.28 3.89
CA SER A 257 -5.38 -25.44 3.40
C SER A 257 -4.90 -26.77 3.99
N ARG A 258 -3.63 -26.85 4.40
CA ARG A 258 -3.01 -28.01 5.04
C ARG A 258 -3.11 -28.01 6.57
N GLY A 259 -3.72 -26.98 7.16
CA GLY A 259 -3.78 -26.80 8.61
C GLY A 259 -2.40 -26.60 9.25
N ASN A 260 -1.44 -26.07 8.49
CA ASN A 260 -0.10 -25.77 9.01
C ASN A 260 -0.16 -24.59 10.00
N SER A 261 0.80 -24.54 10.92
CA SER A 261 0.96 -23.40 11.82
C SER A 261 1.52 -22.16 11.11
N ILE A 262 1.37 -20.98 11.73
CA ILE A 262 1.98 -19.74 11.25
C ILE A 262 3.51 -19.85 11.14
N LYS A 263 4.16 -20.58 12.06
CA LYS A 263 5.60 -20.89 11.99
C LYS A 263 5.96 -21.65 10.72
N ARG A 264 5.24 -22.73 10.41
CA ARG A 264 5.48 -23.49 9.18
C ARG A 264 5.19 -22.65 7.93
N THR A 265 4.19 -21.77 8.01
CA THR A 265 3.89 -20.80 6.94
C THR A 265 5.06 -19.84 6.72
N LEU A 266 5.68 -19.33 7.78
CA LEU A 266 6.87 -18.48 7.67
C LEU A 266 8.05 -19.21 7.01
N GLU A 267 8.29 -20.46 7.37
CA GLU A 267 9.32 -21.30 6.73
C GLU A 267 9.04 -21.46 5.23
N MET A 268 7.81 -21.82 4.85
CA MET A 268 7.41 -21.95 3.44
C MET A 268 7.54 -20.64 2.67
N ALA A 269 7.13 -19.51 3.27
CA ALA A 269 7.23 -18.20 2.65
C ALA A 269 8.70 -17.78 2.47
N THR A 270 9.56 -18.12 3.43
CA THR A 270 11.02 -17.88 3.35
C THR A 270 11.62 -18.70 2.21
N GLU A 271 11.33 -20.01 2.16
CA GLU A 271 11.78 -20.92 1.09
C GLU A 271 11.39 -20.41 -0.31
N ALA A 272 10.20 -19.81 -0.46
CA ALA A 272 9.69 -19.31 -1.73
C ALA A 272 10.20 -17.92 -2.12
N LEU A 273 10.28 -16.98 -1.16
CA LEU A 273 10.56 -15.57 -1.43
C LEU A 273 12.04 -15.22 -1.31
N GLU A 274 12.77 -15.80 -0.36
CA GLU A 274 14.17 -15.44 -0.06
C GLU A 274 15.11 -15.59 -1.27
N PRO A 275 15.01 -16.64 -2.12
CA PRO A 275 15.88 -16.77 -3.29
C PRO A 275 15.74 -15.62 -4.31
N ILE A 276 14.59 -14.93 -4.31
CA ILE A 276 14.27 -13.86 -5.27
C ILE A 276 14.42 -12.49 -4.61
N TYR A 277 14.00 -12.37 -3.36
CA TYR A 277 13.79 -11.10 -2.66
C TYR A 277 14.62 -10.93 -1.38
N GLY A 278 15.38 -11.95 -0.96
CA GLY A 278 16.12 -11.95 0.31
C GLY A 278 17.19 -10.88 0.43
N GLN A 279 17.64 -10.31 -0.69
CA GLN A 279 18.61 -9.20 -0.69
C GLN A 279 17.97 -7.81 -0.60
N ARG A 280 16.62 -7.72 -0.60
CA ARG A 280 15.93 -6.44 -0.46
C ARG A 280 16.03 -5.92 0.96
N ALA A 281 16.11 -4.60 1.10
CA ALA A 281 16.03 -3.95 2.40
C ALA A 281 14.74 -4.37 3.12
N PHE A 282 14.84 -4.54 4.44
CA PHE A 282 13.72 -4.91 5.31
C PHE A 282 13.03 -6.25 5.00
N PHE A 283 13.59 -7.10 4.14
CA PHE A 283 12.96 -8.39 3.80
C PHE A 283 12.67 -9.24 5.02
N HIS A 284 13.69 -9.55 5.82
CA HIS A 284 13.52 -10.36 7.03
C HIS A 284 12.75 -9.63 8.14
N ASP A 285 12.80 -8.28 8.16
CA ASP A 285 12.09 -7.46 9.15
C ASP A 285 10.58 -7.45 8.90
N TYR A 286 10.15 -7.43 7.63
CA TYR A 286 8.75 -7.38 7.24
C TYR A 286 8.13 -8.77 7.12
N LEU A 287 8.90 -9.79 6.72
CA LEU A 287 8.37 -11.11 6.41
C LEU A 287 7.49 -11.72 7.51
N PRO A 288 7.82 -11.64 8.82
CA PRO A 288 6.94 -12.14 9.88
C PRO A 288 5.55 -11.50 9.88
N ARG A 289 5.45 -10.17 9.76
CA ARG A 289 4.16 -9.46 9.71
C ARG A 289 3.41 -9.72 8.41
N ASN A 290 4.15 -9.81 7.31
CA ASN A 290 3.61 -10.15 6.00
C ASN A 290 2.95 -11.53 6.01
N VAL A 291 3.63 -12.53 6.57
CA VAL A 291 3.13 -13.90 6.73
C VAL A 291 1.93 -13.93 7.66
N ALA A 292 1.97 -13.21 8.79
CA ALA A 292 0.83 -13.14 9.69
C ALA A 292 -0.42 -12.61 8.99
N ARG A 293 -0.30 -11.51 8.23
CA ARG A 293 -1.43 -10.97 7.48
C ARG A 293 -1.92 -11.92 6.38
N ALA A 294 -1.01 -12.50 5.60
CA ALA A 294 -1.36 -13.45 4.55
C ALA A 294 -2.05 -14.71 5.11
N TYR A 295 -1.60 -15.18 6.28
CA TYR A 295 -2.19 -16.29 7.01
C TYR A 295 -3.59 -15.95 7.53
N ASP A 296 -3.79 -14.76 8.12
CA ASP A 296 -5.11 -14.28 8.56
C ASP A 296 -6.09 -14.22 7.38
N GLU A 297 -5.67 -13.63 6.25
CA GLU A 297 -6.49 -13.51 5.04
C GLU A 297 -6.87 -14.87 4.45
N ALA A 298 -5.92 -15.83 4.44
CA ALA A 298 -6.18 -17.20 4.02
C ALA A 298 -7.18 -17.95 4.92
N HIS A 299 -7.35 -17.52 6.17
CA HIS A 299 -8.36 -18.03 7.10
C HIS A 299 -9.67 -17.22 7.09
N GLY A 300 -9.83 -16.29 6.15
CA GLY A 300 -11.06 -15.53 5.93
C GLY A 300 -11.15 -14.23 6.73
N LEU A 301 -10.08 -13.77 7.39
CA LEU A 301 -10.05 -12.40 7.93
C LEU A 301 -9.84 -11.40 6.78
N GLU A 302 -10.93 -10.77 6.34
CA GLU A 302 -10.90 -9.79 5.23
C GLU A 302 -10.12 -8.51 5.59
N LEU A 303 -10.26 -8.02 6.83
CA LEU A 303 -9.64 -6.78 7.27
C LEU A 303 -8.39 -7.07 8.12
N PRO A 304 -7.29 -6.33 7.93
CA PRO A 304 -6.13 -6.41 8.79
C PRO A 304 -6.52 -6.08 10.23
N GLN A 305 -5.99 -6.86 11.17
CA GLN A 305 -6.00 -6.46 12.57
C GLN A 305 -4.96 -5.36 12.80
N VAL A 306 -5.19 -4.53 13.81
CA VAL A 306 -4.24 -3.48 14.20
C VAL A 306 -2.97 -4.11 14.78
N TRP A 307 -1.81 -3.65 14.34
CA TRP A 307 -0.53 -4.02 14.95
C TRP A 307 -0.36 -3.27 16.27
N THR A 308 -0.43 -4.00 17.38
CA THR A 308 -0.13 -3.51 18.73
C THR A 308 1.13 -4.20 19.26
N ILE A 309 1.71 -3.66 20.35
CA ILE A 309 2.85 -4.30 21.04
C ILE A 309 2.49 -5.73 21.48
N ASP A 310 1.30 -5.93 22.02
CA ASP A 310 0.85 -7.27 22.43
C ASP A 310 0.72 -8.21 21.23
N ARG A 311 0.16 -7.77 20.10
CA ARG A 311 0.06 -8.61 18.89
C ARG A 311 1.44 -8.95 18.33
N GLU A 312 2.38 -8.01 18.36
CA GLU A 312 3.76 -8.26 17.97
C GLU A 312 4.40 -9.34 18.83
N ARG A 313 4.22 -9.25 20.17
CA ARG A 313 4.69 -10.28 21.10
C ARG A 313 4.04 -11.63 20.84
N ASP A 314 2.72 -11.66 20.67
CA ASP A 314 1.97 -12.89 20.40
C ASP A 314 2.44 -13.57 19.10
N LEU A 315 2.72 -12.78 18.06
CA LEU A 315 3.31 -13.28 16.82
C LEU A 315 4.69 -13.89 17.08
N ILE A 316 5.58 -13.18 17.78
CA ILE A 316 6.93 -13.67 18.10
C ILE A 316 6.86 -14.98 18.91
N ASP A 317 5.98 -15.06 19.90
CA ASP A 317 5.76 -16.26 20.71
C ASP A 317 5.26 -17.43 19.84
N ALA A 318 4.32 -17.18 18.93
CA ALA A 318 3.80 -18.20 18.01
C ALA A 318 4.87 -18.71 17.02
N LEU A 319 5.77 -17.83 16.57
CA LEU A 319 6.89 -18.19 15.69
C LEU A 319 7.98 -18.97 16.44
N ASN A 320 8.19 -18.68 17.72
CA ASN A 320 9.17 -19.35 18.57
C ASN A 320 8.67 -20.64 19.24
N ALA A 321 7.35 -20.85 19.29
CA ALA A 321 6.75 -22.03 19.89
C ALA A 321 7.36 -23.34 19.33
N LYS A 322 7.70 -24.27 20.23
CA LYS A 322 8.10 -25.63 19.86
C LYS A 322 6.83 -26.40 19.51
N THR A 323 6.76 -26.95 18.31
CA THR A 323 5.69 -27.86 17.87
C THR A 323 5.73 -29.11 18.76
N HIS A 324 4.92 -29.14 19.82
CA HIS A 324 4.63 -30.39 20.51
C HIS A 324 3.64 -31.18 19.65
N LEU A 325 4.19 -32.00 18.74
CA LEU A 325 3.46 -33.10 18.14
C LEU A 325 3.06 -34.05 19.28
N SER A 326 1.81 -33.93 19.74
CA SER A 326 1.17 -34.94 20.57
C SER A 326 1.13 -36.24 19.75
N SER A 327 2.07 -37.14 20.01
CA SER A 327 2.01 -38.51 19.54
C SER A 327 0.72 -39.12 20.07
N GLY A 328 -0.19 -39.46 19.16
CA GLY A 328 -1.40 -40.20 19.50
C GLY A 328 -1.02 -41.50 20.21
N LYS A 329 -1.42 -41.62 21.48
CA LYS A 329 -1.50 -42.90 22.15
C LYS A 329 -2.96 -43.35 22.15
N THR A 330 -3.27 -44.19 21.18
CA THR A 330 -4.31 -45.22 21.32
C THR A 330 -3.99 -46.09 22.54
N THR A 331 -4.94 -46.19 23.48
CA THR A 331 -5.06 -47.38 24.34
C THR A 331 -6.53 -47.72 24.54
N ASN A 332 -6.90 -48.89 24.00
CA ASN A 332 -8.15 -49.59 24.25
C ASN A 332 -8.06 -50.36 25.59
N GLN A 333 -9.10 -50.18 26.41
CA GLN A 333 -9.90 -51.15 27.18
C GLN A 333 -9.29 -52.22 28.12
N GLY A 334 -9.92 -52.32 29.31
CA GLY A 334 -10.00 -53.48 30.23
C GLY A 334 -9.38 -53.22 31.62
N ASP A 335 -9.93 -53.56 32.78
CA ASP A 335 -11.18 -54.22 33.22
C ASP A 335 -11.32 -53.96 34.76
N ALA A 336 -12.50 -54.28 35.30
CA ALA A 336 -13.12 -53.97 36.60
C ALA A 336 -12.37 -54.25 37.93
N THR A 337 -12.74 -53.54 39.02
CA THR A 337 -13.63 -54.05 40.11
C THR A 337 -13.75 -53.15 41.38
N SER A 338 -15.01 -52.76 41.68
CA SER A 338 -15.76 -52.65 42.96
C SER A 338 -15.27 -51.93 44.24
N LYS A 339 -16.15 -51.02 44.72
CA LYS A 339 -16.74 -50.79 46.08
C LYS A 339 -16.65 -49.31 46.49
N GLY A 340 -17.67 -48.60 46.98
CA GLY A 340 -19.11 -48.80 47.22
C GLY A 340 -19.68 -47.60 48.01
N ALA A 341 -20.99 -47.32 47.85
CA ALA A 341 -21.93 -46.53 48.71
C ALA A 341 -21.57 -45.05 49.02
N ASP A 342 -22.43 -44.03 49.08
CA ASP A 342 -23.89 -43.76 49.14
C ASP A 342 -24.07 -42.40 48.40
N GLY A 343 -25.18 -41.96 47.77
CA GLY A 343 -26.59 -42.08 48.11
C GLY A 343 -27.16 -40.67 48.40
N ALA A 344 -27.80 -40.02 47.42
CA ALA A 344 -28.90 -39.05 47.62
C ALA A 344 -29.43 -38.53 46.27
N ALA A 345 -30.74 -38.65 46.09
CA ALA A 345 -31.52 -38.29 44.90
C ALA A 345 -32.09 -36.87 44.97
N SER A 346 -32.39 -36.26 43.81
CA SER A 346 -33.51 -35.34 43.56
C SER A 346 -33.54 -35.03 42.05
N GLU A 347 -34.37 -35.75 41.28
CA GLU A 347 -35.63 -35.28 40.67
C GLU A 347 -35.47 -34.23 39.55
N VAL A 348 -35.77 -34.73 38.34
CA VAL A 348 -36.04 -34.01 37.08
C VAL A 348 -37.51 -33.59 37.07
N PRO A 349 -37.89 -32.55 36.31
CA PRO A 349 -39.11 -32.67 35.52
C PRO A 349 -38.86 -32.39 34.04
N GLU A 350 -39.37 -33.31 33.22
CA GLU A 350 -39.62 -33.15 31.78
C GLU A 350 -40.83 -32.23 31.56
N SER A 351 -40.82 -31.44 30.48
CA SER A 351 -41.97 -31.29 29.59
C SER A 351 -41.55 -30.61 28.27
N GLU A 352 -42.19 -31.08 27.20
CA GLU A 352 -41.79 -31.04 25.79
C GLU A 352 -42.23 -29.76 25.01
N PRO A 353 -42.42 -29.77 23.66
CA PRO A 353 -41.61 -29.00 22.71
C PRO A 353 -42.41 -27.91 21.98
N VAL A 354 -41.75 -27.02 21.23
CA VAL A 354 -42.47 -26.20 20.24
C VAL A 354 -41.67 -26.08 18.94
N GLU A 355 -42.43 -26.22 17.86
CA GLU A 355 -42.10 -26.48 16.47
C GLU A 355 -41.28 -25.43 15.72
N ALA A 356 -40.70 -25.95 14.64
CA ALA A 356 -40.13 -25.25 13.52
C ALA A 356 -41.11 -24.29 12.82
N ALA A 357 -40.58 -23.17 12.33
CA ALA A 357 -41.16 -22.43 11.21
C ALA A 357 -40.11 -22.34 10.11
N SER A 358 -40.42 -23.02 9.01
CA SER A 358 -39.83 -22.89 7.68
C SER A 358 -40.12 -21.50 7.09
N ASN A 359 -39.17 -20.95 6.32
CA ASN A 359 -39.48 -20.61 4.94
C ASN A 359 -38.21 -20.50 4.08
N GLU A 360 -38.37 -20.98 2.85
CA GLU A 360 -37.40 -21.14 1.78
C GLU A 360 -37.07 -19.83 1.05
N GLY A 361 -35.94 -19.84 0.35
CA GLY A 361 -35.91 -19.36 -1.04
C GLY A 361 -35.18 -18.04 -1.31
N ALA A 362 -33.92 -18.13 -1.70
CA ALA A 362 -33.40 -17.47 -2.91
C ALA A 362 -32.01 -18.04 -3.25
N ALA A 363 -31.99 -18.99 -4.18
CA ALA A 363 -30.77 -19.43 -4.84
C ALA A 363 -30.28 -18.30 -5.77
N ALA A 364 -29.02 -17.90 -5.63
CA ALA A 364 -28.28 -17.21 -6.68
C ALA A 364 -27.20 -18.16 -7.18
N GLN A 365 -27.30 -18.49 -8.47
CA GLN A 365 -26.37 -19.29 -9.23
C GLN A 365 -24.97 -18.67 -9.18
N THR A 366 -23.98 -19.47 -8.76
CA THR A 366 -22.57 -19.19 -9.02
C THR A 366 -22.22 -19.82 -10.36
N ASP A 367 -22.20 -19.02 -11.42
CA ASP A 367 -21.53 -19.42 -12.65
C ASP A 367 -20.01 -19.34 -12.44
N GLY A 368 -19.34 -20.43 -12.78
CA GLY A 368 -17.91 -20.61 -12.62
C GLY A 368 -17.10 -19.72 -13.55
N VAL A 369 -15.94 -19.30 -13.06
CA VAL A 369 -14.84 -18.83 -13.89
C VAL A 369 -13.60 -19.59 -13.45
N ASP A 370 -13.26 -20.61 -14.24
CA ASP A 370 -11.97 -21.28 -14.21
C ASP A 370 -10.92 -20.41 -14.94
N GLN A 371 -9.75 -20.31 -14.32
CA GLN A 371 -8.41 -20.35 -14.92
C GLN A 371 -8.16 -19.66 -16.27
N GLU A 372 -8.11 -18.32 -16.31
CA GLU A 372 -7.28 -17.57 -17.27
C GLU A 372 -6.81 -16.27 -16.60
N ALA A 373 -5.73 -16.30 -15.81
CA ALA A 373 -5.26 -15.12 -15.07
C ALA A 373 -3.74 -14.86 -15.14
N SER A 374 -2.99 -15.57 -15.98
CA SER A 374 -1.54 -15.44 -16.05
C SER A 374 -0.96 -14.89 -17.36
N GLU A 375 -1.78 -14.59 -18.39
CA GLU A 375 -1.28 -14.17 -19.71
C GLU A 375 -1.50 -12.68 -20.07
N ASP A 376 -2.31 -11.95 -19.31
CA ASP A 376 -2.78 -10.60 -19.70
C ASP A 376 -1.84 -9.44 -19.30
N LEU A 377 -0.72 -9.72 -18.60
CA LEU A 377 0.29 -8.69 -18.31
C LEU A 377 1.27 -8.47 -19.47
N THR A 378 1.30 -9.36 -20.46
CA THR A 378 2.18 -9.25 -21.63
C THR A 378 1.51 -8.63 -22.87
N GLU A 379 0.18 -8.69 -23.00
CA GLU A 379 -0.52 -8.18 -24.20
C GLU A 379 -0.61 -6.65 -24.27
N VAL A 380 -0.46 -5.93 -23.15
CA VAL A 380 -0.44 -4.46 -23.15
C VAL A 380 0.83 -3.89 -23.83
N ALA A 381 1.83 -4.73 -24.10
CA ALA A 381 3.13 -4.32 -24.66
C ALA A 381 3.34 -4.61 -26.16
N THR A 382 2.43 -5.31 -26.86
CA THR A 382 2.70 -5.83 -28.23
C THR A 382 1.83 -5.26 -29.35
N ALA A 383 0.88 -4.35 -29.10
CA ALA A 383 0.12 -3.71 -30.16
C ALA A 383 0.75 -2.38 -30.59
N ALA A 384 1.82 -2.44 -31.41
CA ALA A 384 2.29 -1.32 -32.22
C ALA A 384 3.01 -1.84 -33.47
N ASP A 385 2.37 -1.71 -34.63
CA ASP A 385 3.03 -1.65 -35.93
C ASP A 385 2.36 -0.51 -36.72
N PRO A 386 3.11 0.49 -37.23
CA PRO A 386 2.57 1.54 -38.09
C PRO A 386 2.85 1.19 -39.56
N GLU A 387 1.82 0.83 -40.32
CA GLU A 387 1.96 0.80 -41.78
C GLU A 387 1.93 2.23 -42.36
N GLU A 388 3.02 2.56 -43.06
CA GLU A 388 3.13 3.64 -44.02
C GLU A 388 2.01 3.58 -45.06
N THR A 389 1.38 4.73 -45.37
CA THR A 389 0.92 4.98 -46.74
C THR A 389 1.34 6.38 -47.17
N SER A 390 2.14 6.40 -48.22
CA SER A 390 2.67 7.56 -48.92
C SER A 390 1.62 8.18 -49.86
N ALA A 391 1.90 9.42 -50.23
CA ALA A 391 1.11 10.29 -51.09
C ALA A 391 0.80 9.72 -52.49
N GLU A 392 -0.39 10.06 -53.00
CA GLU A 392 -0.60 10.29 -54.43
C GLU A 392 -1.28 11.64 -54.65
N GLU A 393 -0.57 12.49 -55.39
CA GLU A 393 -1.02 13.73 -55.99
C GLU A 393 -1.64 13.38 -57.35
N THR A 394 -2.89 13.77 -57.61
CA THR A 394 -3.42 13.88 -58.98
C THR A 394 -4.27 15.14 -59.12
N THR A 395 -3.91 15.90 -60.16
CA THR A 395 -4.52 17.12 -60.67
C THR A 395 -5.86 16.85 -61.37
N LEU A 396 -6.76 17.86 -61.42
CA LEU A 396 -7.47 18.33 -62.63
C LEU A 396 -8.52 19.41 -62.29
N ASP A 397 -8.18 20.63 -62.70
CA ASP A 397 -8.92 21.69 -63.39
C ASP A 397 -10.47 21.83 -63.37
N GLU A 398 -10.81 23.12 -63.25
CA GLU A 398 -11.80 23.93 -64.00
C GLU A 398 -13.26 24.14 -63.52
N ASP A 399 -13.52 25.45 -63.32
CA ASP A 399 -14.73 26.24 -63.61
C ASP A 399 -16.05 25.98 -62.85
N ASN A 400 -16.50 26.97 -62.06
CA ASN A 400 -17.67 27.80 -62.44
C ASN A 400 -17.91 29.00 -61.50
N THR A 401 -17.82 30.21 -62.08
CA THR A 401 -18.66 31.41 -61.91
C THR A 401 -19.19 31.86 -60.53
N ALA A 402 -18.73 33.05 -60.14
CA ALA A 402 -19.50 34.28 -59.82
C ALA A 402 -20.77 34.18 -58.96
N ASP A 403 -20.81 34.91 -57.82
CA ASP A 403 -21.50 36.22 -57.75
C ASP A 403 -21.14 37.00 -56.47
N LYS A 404 -21.29 38.31 -56.58
CA LYS A 404 -20.97 39.43 -55.70
C LYS A 404 -21.75 39.44 -54.37
N THR A 405 -21.13 39.98 -53.32
CA THR A 405 -21.51 41.26 -52.64
C THR A 405 -20.59 41.47 -51.43
N GLN A 406 -19.67 42.44 -51.49
CA GLN A 406 -19.73 43.79 -50.90
C GLN A 406 -19.33 43.89 -49.40
N HIS A 407 -18.16 44.50 -49.20
CA HIS A 407 -17.72 45.45 -48.16
C HIS A 407 -18.33 45.40 -46.74
N GLU A 408 -17.52 44.94 -45.76
CA GLU A 408 -16.70 45.72 -44.78
C GLU A 408 -17.23 47.06 -44.18
N PRO A 409 -16.65 47.56 -43.06
CA PRO A 409 -17.22 47.45 -41.71
C PRO A 409 -17.49 48.81 -41.01
N ALA A 410 -18.12 48.78 -39.84
CA ALA A 410 -17.98 49.78 -38.77
C ALA A 410 -18.24 49.13 -37.41
#